data_AF-A0A6N4H8C6-F1
#
_entry.id   AF-A0A6N4H8C6-F1
#
_cell.length_a   1.000
_cell.length_b   1.000
_cell.length_c   1.000
_cell.angle_alpha   90.00
_cell.angle_beta   90.00
_cell.angle_gamma   90.00
#
_symmetry.space_group_name_H-M   'P 1'
#
loop_
_entity.id
_entity.type
_entity.pdbx_description
1 polymer ?
#
loop_
_entity_poly.entity_id
_entity_poly.type
_entity_poly.pdbx_seq_one_letter_code
_entity_poly.pdbx_strand_id
1 'polypeptide(L)'
;MKKLFRLFLCLALFSGTAACSDDEVSQNLIVINGGEHFLSLDGLARAGKISVLAPAPWRVTKAAGDTWFTLSATEGPAGYSEVELSLDENPGAARSAQLAFACGDAIVPFRLSQGALSAGYDSPDYYFYVTFGTMPTLYAGIHLLSHDKPSYVFYSRSRTFDPAEFPGRAEVTTAADRTADATQAEMEAMAREMKRRILEINSADPTAVFGLYVDDLRCRIGYDWFVAQGIDSARVKVSMLSDGTGTYNNFYNYFGDAATAEQNWDTYAAEVEALDWNHGGRYPETRSLPEFESYTWPYYLSTRPDYRLVVQDGSLLESSCPFITEKLGEMEIESIQPYEMLSALPESARKRFYDMAGFDYDEFAALFDASPKKNLVIIGTSHGSEESARQQRDYVARIVEQYGEGYDIFFKPHPADTSSAGYETEFPGLTLLPGQMPFEIFVWALIDRVDMIGGYPSTVFLTVPLDKVRFIFAANAESMARPLNILFRDATDVEWMQ
;
A
#
# COMPACT_ATOMS: atom_id res chain seq x y z
N MET A 1 64.53 -22.50 -6.32
CA MET A 1 64.24 -23.09 -4.99
C MET A 1 63.65 -22.00 -4.09
N LYS A 2 62.40 -22.16 -3.64
CA LYS A 2 61.76 -21.58 -2.42
C LYS A 2 61.65 -20.03 -2.35
N LYS A 3 60.53 -19.35 -2.07
CA LYS A 3 59.19 -19.60 -1.49
C LYS A 3 58.33 -18.34 -1.80
N LEU A 4 57.08 -18.49 -2.27
CA LEU A 4 55.81 -18.25 -1.55
C LEU A 4 55.66 -16.86 -0.83
N PHE A 5 54.73 -16.01 -1.31
CA PHE A 5 53.42 -15.64 -0.71
C PHE A 5 52.99 -14.16 -0.93
N ARG A 6 51.84 -13.99 -1.63
CA ARG A 6 50.70 -13.02 -1.49
C ARG A 6 51.02 -11.49 -1.42
N LEU A 7 50.27 -10.59 -2.05
CA LEU A 7 48.81 -10.38 -1.95
C LEU A 7 48.27 -9.51 -3.11
N PHE A 8 47.02 -9.78 -3.49
CA PHE A 8 46.19 -9.20 -4.55
C PHE A 8 45.67 -7.78 -4.24
N LEU A 9 45.49 -6.98 -5.31
CA LEU A 9 44.68 -5.76 -5.33
C LEU A 9 43.84 -5.74 -6.64
N CYS A 10 42.63 -5.19 -6.53
CA CYS A 10 41.73 -4.66 -7.57
C CYS A 10 40.72 -5.60 -8.27
N LEU A 11 39.47 -5.45 -7.79
CA LEU A 11 38.20 -5.31 -8.51
C LEU A 11 38.26 -5.21 -10.05
N ALA A 12 37.35 -5.93 -10.71
CA ALA A 12 36.44 -5.38 -11.72
C ALA A 12 35.21 -6.31 -11.91
N LEU A 13 34.02 -5.71 -11.77
CA LEU A 13 32.71 -6.23 -12.17
C LEU A 13 32.67 -6.48 -13.69
N PHE A 14 31.94 -7.51 -14.14
CA PHE A 14 31.01 -7.38 -15.27
C PHE A 14 29.95 -8.50 -15.27
N SER A 15 28.75 -8.08 -15.64
CA SER A 15 27.46 -8.76 -15.76
C SER A 15 27.41 -9.85 -16.84
N GLY A 16 26.41 -10.73 -16.73
CA GLY A 16 26.31 -11.99 -17.43
C GLY A 16 26.06 -11.94 -18.95
N THR A 17 26.49 -13.02 -19.60
CA THR A 17 25.91 -13.62 -20.81
C THR A 17 26.21 -15.12 -20.76
N ALA A 18 25.21 -15.93 -21.10
CA ALA A 18 25.29 -17.38 -21.11
C ALA A 18 26.32 -17.88 -22.15
N ALA A 19 27.26 -18.73 -21.71
CA ALA A 19 28.00 -19.66 -22.56
C ALA A 19 28.60 -20.80 -21.70
N CYS A 20 27.88 -21.92 -21.68
CA CYS A 20 28.35 -23.30 -21.44
C CYS A 20 29.66 -23.51 -20.64
N SER A 21 29.56 -23.69 -19.32
CA SER A 21 30.22 -24.80 -18.59
C SER A 21 29.90 -24.75 -17.07
N ASP A 22 28.66 -25.08 -16.67
CA ASP A 22 28.28 -25.19 -15.24
C ASP A 22 27.51 -26.49 -14.93
N ASP A 23 27.66 -27.54 -15.74
CA ASP A 23 26.90 -28.80 -15.57
C ASP A 23 27.49 -29.77 -14.52
N GLU A 24 28.68 -29.51 -13.94
CA GLU A 24 29.29 -30.45 -12.98
C GLU A 24 29.18 -30.06 -11.50
N VAL A 25 28.83 -28.81 -11.16
CA VAL A 25 28.74 -28.38 -9.75
C VAL A 25 27.32 -28.50 -9.17
N SER A 26 26.29 -28.49 -10.02
CA SER A 26 24.88 -28.61 -9.59
C SER A 26 24.40 -30.05 -9.35
N GLN A 27 25.14 -31.08 -9.82
CA GLN A 27 24.68 -32.48 -9.77
C GLN A 27 24.85 -33.18 -8.41
N ASN A 28 25.51 -32.54 -7.42
CA ASN A 28 25.86 -33.18 -6.14
C ASN A 28 25.21 -32.56 -4.90
N LEU A 29 24.23 -31.66 -5.05
CA LEU A 29 23.56 -31.03 -3.90
C LEU A 29 22.23 -31.73 -3.59
N ILE A 30 21.95 -31.97 -2.31
CA ILE A 30 20.59 -32.26 -1.84
C ILE A 30 19.73 -31.00 -2.00
N VAL A 31 18.54 -31.16 -2.56
CA VAL A 31 17.57 -30.09 -2.81
C VAL A 31 16.31 -30.38 -2.00
N ILE A 32 15.91 -29.44 -1.16
CA ILE A 32 14.69 -29.52 -0.34
C ILE A 32 13.67 -28.54 -0.93
N ASN A 33 12.42 -28.97 -1.13
CA ASN A 33 11.34 -28.12 -1.66
C ASN A 33 11.76 -27.31 -2.90
N GLY A 34 12.35 -27.98 -3.89
CA GLY A 34 12.78 -27.31 -5.13
C GLY A 34 13.88 -26.25 -4.96
N GLY A 35 14.51 -26.16 -3.78
CA GLY A 35 15.54 -25.18 -3.45
C GLY A 35 15.16 -24.25 -2.31
N GLU A 36 13.93 -24.33 -1.79
CA GLU A 36 13.50 -23.57 -0.63
C GLU A 36 14.22 -24.02 0.65
N HIS A 37 14.27 -23.10 1.62
CA HIS A 37 14.91 -23.32 2.92
C HIS A 37 13.91 -23.33 4.07
N PHE A 38 12.61 -23.26 3.79
CA PHE A 38 11.58 -23.27 4.83
C PHE A 38 10.24 -23.82 4.35
N LEU A 39 9.37 -24.14 5.31
CA LEU A 39 7.94 -24.41 5.14
C LEU A 39 7.19 -23.63 6.23
N SER A 40 6.29 -22.73 5.83
CA SER A 40 5.43 -21.94 6.72
C SER A 40 4.00 -22.43 6.61
N LEU A 41 3.40 -22.79 7.74
CA LEU A 41 2.02 -23.31 7.81
C LEU A 41 1.17 -22.46 8.75
N ASP A 42 -0.13 -22.38 8.48
CA ASP A 42 -1.07 -21.69 9.37
C ASP A 42 -1.29 -22.44 10.71
N GLY A 43 -1.93 -21.76 11.66
CA GLY A 43 -2.21 -22.34 12.99
C GLY A 43 -3.22 -23.50 12.98
N LEU A 44 -4.02 -23.64 11.91
CA LEU A 44 -5.00 -24.71 11.71
C LEU A 44 -4.40 -25.93 10.97
N ALA A 45 -3.24 -25.79 10.35
CA ALA A 45 -2.61 -26.84 9.57
C ALA A 45 -2.38 -28.09 10.42
N ARG A 46 -2.80 -29.23 9.89
CA ARG A 46 -2.62 -30.56 10.52
C ARG A 46 -1.58 -31.43 9.83
N ALA A 47 -1.26 -31.05 8.60
CA ALA A 47 -0.31 -31.76 7.78
C ALA A 47 0.48 -30.76 6.94
N GLY A 48 1.66 -31.20 6.52
CA GLY A 48 2.51 -30.48 5.58
C GLY A 48 3.35 -31.50 4.81
N LYS A 49 4.09 -31.02 3.81
CA LYS A 49 4.90 -31.89 2.95
C LYS A 49 6.24 -31.25 2.66
N ILE A 50 7.31 -32.02 2.82
CA ILE A 50 8.65 -31.65 2.40
C ILE A 50 9.10 -32.61 1.31
N SER A 51 9.41 -32.08 0.14
CA SER A 51 10.05 -32.83 -0.93
C SER A 51 11.56 -32.80 -0.77
N VAL A 52 12.20 -33.95 -1.01
CA VAL A 52 13.64 -34.14 -0.91
C VAL A 52 14.11 -34.77 -2.21
N LEU A 53 15.03 -34.10 -2.92
CA LEU A 53 15.74 -34.66 -4.06
C LEU A 53 17.22 -34.77 -3.67
N ALA A 54 17.73 -35.98 -3.51
CA ALA A 54 19.08 -36.22 -3.01
C ALA A 54 19.90 -37.10 -3.97
N PRO A 55 21.19 -36.80 -4.21
CA PRO A 55 22.06 -37.65 -5.04
C PRO A 55 22.52 -38.94 -4.34
N ALA A 56 22.38 -39.02 -3.01
CA ALA A 56 22.73 -40.16 -2.16
C ALA A 56 21.68 -40.35 -1.05
N PRO A 57 21.73 -41.44 -0.25
CA PRO A 57 20.86 -41.59 0.90
C PRO A 57 20.95 -40.37 1.83
N TRP A 58 19.78 -39.92 2.29
CA TRP A 58 19.65 -38.71 3.09
C TRP A 58 19.09 -39.03 4.48
N ARG A 59 19.32 -38.13 5.43
CA ARG A 59 18.76 -38.16 6.78
C ARG A 59 18.30 -36.76 7.18
N VAL A 60 17.22 -36.67 7.93
CA VAL A 60 16.79 -35.42 8.58
C VAL A 60 16.87 -35.56 10.09
N THR A 61 17.32 -34.49 10.74
CA THR A 61 17.34 -34.39 12.20
C THR A 61 16.58 -33.15 12.65
N LYS A 62 15.96 -33.24 13.83
CA LYS A 62 15.28 -32.15 14.53
C LYS A 62 15.79 -32.06 15.97
N ALA A 63 15.59 -30.93 16.64
CA ALA A 63 15.99 -30.83 18.04
C ALA A 63 15.11 -31.74 18.92
N ALA A 64 15.67 -32.27 20.01
CA ALA A 64 14.95 -33.19 20.90
C ALA A 64 13.71 -32.56 21.57
N GLY A 65 13.66 -31.23 21.70
CA GLY A 65 12.53 -30.49 22.26
C GLY A 65 11.36 -30.24 21.30
N ASP A 66 11.57 -30.43 19.99
CA ASP A 66 10.57 -30.17 18.97
C ASP A 66 9.54 -31.31 18.92
N THR A 67 8.58 -31.31 19.84
CA THR A 67 7.59 -32.39 20.01
C THR A 67 6.26 -32.13 19.31
N TRP A 68 6.07 -30.93 18.76
CA TRP A 68 4.81 -30.45 18.20
C TRP A 68 4.53 -30.93 16.76
N PHE A 69 5.48 -31.63 16.14
CA PHE A 69 5.28 -32.28 14.84
C PHE A 69 6.04 -33.61 14.76
N THR A 70 5.54 -34.49 13.89
CA THR A 70 6.18 -35.76 13.52
C THR A 70 6.50 -35.78 12.03
N LEU A 71 7.60 -36.45 11.66
CA LEU A 71 8.00 -36.69 10.29
C LEU A 71 7.71 -38.16 9.95
N SER A 72 7.09 -38.43 8.80
CA SER A 72 6.80 -39.81 8.36
C SER A 72 8.06 -40.64 8.13
N ALA A 73 9.17 -39.98 7.77
CA ALA A 73 10.48 -40.58 7.60
C ALA A 73 11.59 -39.64 8.11
N THR A 74 12.61 -40.22 8.75
CA THR A 74 13.81 -39.49 9.17
C THR A 74 15.03 -39.79 8.29
N GLU A 75 14.92 -40.72 7.35
CA GLU A 75 15.94 -41.06 6.36
C GLU A 75 15.29 -41.63 5.10
N GLY A 76 15.99 -41.56 3.97
CA GLY A 76 15.49 -42.05 2.69
C GLY A 76 16.60 -42.34 1.68
N PRO A 77 16.26 -43.01 0.57
CA PRO A 77 17.22 -43.37 -0.47
C PRO A 77 17.62 -42.15 -1.32
N ALA A 78 18.63 -42.34 -2.18
CA ALA A 78 18.91 -41.41 -3.27
C ALA A 78 17.69 -41.28 -4.21
N GLY A 79 17.55 -40.13 -4.86
CA GLY A 79 16.43 -39.77 -5.71
C GLY A 79 15.41 -38.89 -5.00
N TYR A 80 14.18 -38.91 -5.51
CA TYR A 80 13.06 -38.16 -4.97
C TYR A 80 12.43 -38.89 -3.78
N SER A 81 12.11 -38.15 -2.72
CA SER A 81 11.39 -38.62 -1.53
C SER A 81 10.42 -37.54 -1.06
N GLU A 82 9.35 -37.95 -0.38
CA GLU A 82 8.40 -37.05 0.27
C GLU A 82 8.34 -37.38 1.75
N VAL A 83 8.54 -36.37 2.58
CA VAL A 83 8.38 -36.44 4.03
C VAL A 83 7.09 -35.74 4.40
N GLU A 84 6.12 -36.52 4.87
CA GLU A 84 4.87 -35.99 5.38
C GLU A 84 5.09 -35.50 6.81
N LEU A 85 4.57 -34.31 7.10
CA LEU A 85 4.48 -33.79 8.45
C LEU A 85 3.08 -34.06 8.99
N SER A 86 3.00 -34.47 10.25
CA SER A 86 1.78 -34.41 11.03
C SER A 86 2.01 -33.53 12.24
N LEU A 87 1.07 -32.62 12.49
CA LEU A 87 1.17 -31.62 13.53
C LEU A 87 -0.23 -31.32 14.08
N ASP A 88 -0.29 -30.86 15.33
CA ASP A 88 -1.54 -30.41 15.94
C ASP A 88 -1.85 -28.95 15.57
N GLU A 89 -3.10 -28.56 15.80
CA GLU A 89 -3.47 -27.15 15.88
C GLU A 89 -2.51 -26.39 16.79
N ASN A 90 -2.24 -25.13 16.49
CA ASN A 90 -1.47 -24.26 17.35
C ASN A 90 -2.34 -23.18 18.01
N PRO A 91 -3.03 -23.48 19.12
CA PRO A 91 -3.83 -22.49 19.85
C PRO A 91 -2.97 -21.47 20.62
N GLY A 92 -1.65 -21.68 20.68
CA GLY A 92 -0.72 -20.81 21.38
C GLY A 92 -0.04 -19.79 20.47
N ALA A 93 1.08 -19.25 20.96
CA ALA A 93 1.94 -18.38 20.16
C ALA A 93 2.50 -19.12 18.94
N ALA A 94 2.82 -18.37 17.87
CA ALA A 94 3.51 -18.91 16.71
C ALA A 94 4.81 -19.63 17.13
N ARG A 95 5.14 -20.72 16.44
CA ARG A 95 6.26 -21.61 16.79
C ARG A 95 7.08 -21.97 15.57
N SER A 96 8.36 -22.28 15.79
CA SER A 96 9.25 -22.73 14.72
C SER A 96 10.25 -23.78 15.21
N ALA A 97 10.80 -24.53 14.26
CA ALA A 97 11.81 -25.57 14.47
C ALA A 97 12.85 -25.53 13.36
N GLN A 98 14.07 -25.96 13.70
CA GLN A 98 15.17 -26.15 12.75
C GLN A 98 15.31 -27.63 12.43
N LEU A 99 15.15 -27.97 11.16
CA LEU A 99 15.53 -29.26 10.61
C LEU A 99 16.92 -29.16 9.96
N ALA A 100 17.66 -30.26 9.96
CA ALA A 100 18.90 -30.40 9.22
C ALA A 100 18.85 -31.66 8.36
N PHE A 101 18.85 -31.47 7.04
CA PHE A 101 18.91 -32.54 6.05
C PHE A 101 20.36 -32.80 5.66
N ALA A 102 20.82 -34.03 5.86
CA ALA A 102 22.17 -34.47 5.55
C ALA A 102 22.16 -35.44 4.38
N CYS A 103 23.09 -35.26 3.43
CA CYS A 103 23.34 -36.16 2.31
C CYS A 103 24.86 -36.21 2.04
N GLY A 104 25.50 -37.32 2.42
CA GLY A 104 26.96 -37.36 2.49
C GLY A 104 27.49 -36.32 3.50
N ASP A 105 28.45 -35.49 3.07
CA ASP A 105 29.01 -34.40 3.89
C ASP A 105 28.19 -33.09 3.82
N ALA A 106 27.19 -33.01 2.93
CA ALA A 106 26.35 -31.83 2.79
C ALA A 106 25.28 -31.80 3.89
N ILE A 107 25.13 -30.66 4.55
CA ILE A 107 24.06 -30.38 5.52
C ILE A 107 23.30 -29.14 5.05
N VAL A 108 22.01 -29.29 4.78
CA VAL A 108 21.11 -28.22 4.40
C VAL A 108 20.17 -27.93 5.58
N PRO A 109 20.25 -26.72 6.19
CA PRO A 109 19.28 -26.30 7.19
C PRO A 109 17.92 -26.04 6.50
N PHE A 110 16.84 -26.45 7.16
CA PHE A 110 15.48 -26.19 6.72
C PHE A 110 14.61 -25.74 7.89
N ARG A 111 13.87 -24.64 7.72
CA ARG A 111 13.03 -24.07 8.77
C ARG A 111 11.59 -24.54 8.65
N LEU A 112 11.01 -25.02 9.74
CA LEU A 112 9.57 -25.28 9.81
C LEU A 112 8.94 -24.24 10.74
N SER A 113 7.88 -23.57 10.32
CA SER A 113 7.09 -22.71 11.20
C SER A 113 5.59 -23.01 11.12
N GLN A 114 4.91 -22.78 12.23
CA GLN A 114 3.46 -22.84 12.33
C GLN A 114 2.95 -21.56 13.01
N GLY A 115 2.04 -20.86 12.34
CA GLY A 115 1.41 -19.65 12.84
C GLY A 115 0.58 -19.87 14.10
N ALA A 116 0.17 -18.78 14.73
CA ALA A 116 -0.89 -18.79 15.74
C ALA A 116 -2.27 -18.82 15.06
N LEU A 117 -3.31 -19.27 15.76
CA LEU A 117 -4.69 -19.20 15.25
C LEU A 117 -5.17 -17.76 15.00
N SER A 118 -4.66 -16.80 15.77
CA SER A 118 -4.94 -15.38 15.60
C SER A 118 -3.64 -14.59 15.70
N ALA A 119 -3.02 -14.30 14.56
CA ALA A 119 -2.08 -13.19 14.48
C ALA A 119 -2.94 -11.91 14.40
N GLY A 120 -2.93 -11.07 15.45
CA GLY A 120 -3.71 -9.83 15.48
C GLY A 120 -3.41 -8.95 14.27
N TYR A 121 -4.45 -8.41 13.63
CA TYR A 121 -4.32 -7.62 12.40
C TYR A 121 -3.50 -6.33 12.62
N ASP A 122 -3.75 -5.62 13.71
CA ASP A 122 -3.14 -4.30 14.00
C ASP A 122 -1.85 -4.36 14.83
N SER A 123 -1.24 -5.54 14.96
CA SER A 123 0.03 -5.71 15.68
C SER A 123 1.16 -6.43 14.91
N PRO A 124 1.42 -6.12 13.62
CA PRO A 124 2.60 -6.61 12.92
C PRO A 124 3.93 -6.32 13.63
N ASP A 125 4.90 -7.20 13.39
CA ASP A 125 6.28 -7.06 13.85
C ASP A 125 7.10 -6.17 12.91
N TYR A 126 6.79 -6.22 11.61
CA TYR A 126 7.43 -5.46 10.55
C TYR A 126 6.39 -4.86 9.60
N TYR A 127 6.61 -3.63 9.14
CA TYR A 127 5.73 -2.99 8.17
C TYR A 127 6.41 -2.74 6.82
N PHE A 128 5.65 -2.95 5.76
CA PHE A 128 6.00 -2.62 4.38
C PHE A 128 4.99 -1.59 3.88
N TYR A 129 5.47 -0.50 3.30
CA TYR A 129 4.66 0.54 2.68
C TYR A 129 5.03 0.62 1.21
N VAL A 130 4.06 0.40 0.33
CA VAL A 130 4.30 0.32 -1.12
C VAL A 130 3.21 1.09 -1.84
N THR A 131 3.48 2.34 -2.18
CA THR A 131 2.45 3.27 -2.67
C THR A 131 2.82 3.92 -4.00
N PHE A 132 1.80 4.21 -4.83
CA PHE A 132 1.98 4.76 -6.17
C PHE A 132 1.20 6.05 -6.37
N GLY A 133 0.00 6.17 -5.78
CA GLY A 133 -0.73 7.43 -5.66
C GLY A 133 -0.21 8.37 -4.57
N THR A 134 -0.59 9.65 -4.63
CA THR A 134 -0.27 10.63 -3.57
C THR A 134 -1.09 10.34 -2.31
N MET A 135 -2.41 10.14 -2.45
CA MET A 135 -3.30 9.83 -1.32
C MET A 135 -2.83 8.62 -0.49
N PRO A 136 -2.58 7.43 -1.07
CA PRO A 136 -2.11 6.28 -0.30
C PRO A 136 -0.73 6.55 0.31
N THR A 137 0.16 7.29 -0.36
CA THR A 137 1.47 7.66 0.21
C THR A 137 1.30 8.52 1.47
N LEU A 138 0.36 9.45 1.48
CA LEU A 138 0.10 10.28 2.66
C LEU A 138 -0.48 9.47 3.82
N TYR A 139 -1.45 8.58 3.57
CA TYR A 139 -1.98 7.64 4.57
C TYR A 139 -0.87 6.76 5.15
N ALA A 140 -0.02 6.20 4.29
CA ALA A 140 1.14 5.41 4.68
C ALA A 140 2.09 6.20 5.59
N GLY A 141 2.37 7.46 5.26
CA GLY A 141 3.22 8.34 6.08
C GLY A 141 2.65 8.59 7.47
N ILE A 142 1.34 8.84 7.58
CA ILE A 142 0.67 9.04 8.88
C ILE A 142 0.71 7.75 9.70
N HIS A 143 0.38 6.60 9.10
CA HIS A 143 0.42 5.31 9.79
C HIS A 143 1.84 4.94 10.24
N LEU A 144 2.86 5.14 9.42
CA LEU A 144 4.26 4.89 9.80
C LEU A 144 4.69 5.64 11.06
N LEU A 145 4.15 6.85 11.25
CA LEU A 145 4.45 7.69 12.40
C LEU A 145 3.60 7.36 13.65
N SER A 146 2.61 6.48 13.54
CA SER A 146 1.77 6.06 14.67
C SER A 146 2.39 4.97 15.54
N HIS A 147 3.45 4.30 15.06
CA HIS A 147 4.12 3.21 15.77
C HIS A 147 5.66 3.28 15.67
N ASP A 148 6.34 2.39 16.39
CA ASP A 148 7.81 2.32 16.53
C ASP A 148 8.46 1.08 15.88
N LYS A 149 7.66 0.25 15.20
CA LYS A 149 8.13 -0.95 14.50
C LYS A 149 9.08 -0.67 13.33
N PRO A 150 10.01 -1.60 13.00
CA PRO A 150 10.81 -1.53 11.78
C PRO A 150 9.94 -1.44 10.53
N SER A 151 10.32 -0.55 9.61
CA SER A 151 9.52 -0.26 8.42
C SER A 151 10.36 -0.26 7.15
N TYR A 152 9.79 -0.74 6.05
CA TYR A 152 10.37 -0.72 4.71
C TYR A 152 9.44 0.07 3.80
N VAL A 153 9.93 1.15 3.20
CA VAL A 153 9.09 2.13 2.53
C VAL A 153 9.50 2.28 1.08
N PHE A 154 8.53 2.20 0.18
CA PHE A 154 8.62 2.62 -1.19
C PHE A 154 7.42 3.49 -1.56
N TYR A 155 7.69 4.59 -2.26
CA TYR A 155 6.68 5.41 -2.88
C TYR A 155 7.15 5.88 -4.26
N SER A 156 6.31 5.71 -5.29
CA SER A 156 6.68 6.03 -6.68
C SER A 156 6.78 7.53 -6.94
N ARG A 157 5.90 8.33 -6.32
CA ARG A 157 5.89 9.80 -6.48
C ARG A 157 6.95 10.43 -5.59
N SER A 158 8.18 10.49 -6.07
CA SER A 158 9.35 10.94 -5.29
C SER A 158 9.17 12.29 -4.61
N ARG A 159 8.35 13.19 -5.18
CA ARG A 159 8.09 14.54 -4.64
C ARG A 159 7.15 14.57 -3.43
N THR A 160 6.49 13.46 -3.07
CA THR A 160 5.52 13.47 -1.97
C THR A 160 6.17 13.61 -0.60
N PHE A 161 7.31 12.95 -0.38
CA PHE A 161 8.07 13.09 0.87
C PHE A 161 9.57 13.22 0.63
N ASP A 162 10.24 13.97 1.49
CA ASP A 162 11.69 13.97 1.67
C ASP A 162 12.14 12.71 2.44
N PRO A 163 12.92 11.80 1.83
CA PRO A 163 13.41 10.59 2.49
C PRO A 163 14.35 10.88 3.66
N ALA A 164 15.01 12.05 3.69
CA ALA A 164 15.93 12.41 4.77
C ALA A 164 15.20 12.67 6.11
N GLU A 165 13.91 13.00 6.05
CA GLU A 165 13.10 13.30 7.22
C GLU A 165 12.39 12.08 7.81
N PHE A 166 12.46 10.92 7.16
CA PHE A 166 11.93 9.68 7.72
C PHE A 166 12.67 9.27 9.00
N PRO A 167 11.97 8.65 9.96
CA PRO A 167 12.62 8.16 11.17
C PRO A 167 13.61 7.04 10.85
N GLY A 168 14.73 6.97 11.58
CA GLY A 168 15.81 6.00 11.31
C GLY A 168 15.44 4.50 11.43
N ARG A 169 14.24 4.17 11.90
CA ARG A 169 13.68 2.80 11.87
C ARG A 169 13.06 2.42 10.52
N ALA A 170 12.88 3.40 9.63
CA ALA A 170 12.29 3.23 8.31
C ALA A 170 13.41 3.21 7.25
N GLU A 171 13.56 2.07 6.58
CA GLU A 171 14.42 1.95 5.40
C GLU A 171 13.63 2.40 4.16
N VAL A 172 14.02 3.53 3.58
CA VAL A 172 13.30 4.16 2.46
C VAL A 172 14.01 3.89 1.13
N THR A 173 13.26 3.37 0.16
CA THR A 173 13.67 3.22 -1.23
C THR A 173 12.89 4.21 -2.09
N THR A 174 13.58 5.05 -2.86
CA THR A 174 12.94 6.05 -3.74
C THR A 174 13.53 6.01 -5.15
N ALA A 175 12.87 6.68 -6.11
CA ALA A 175 13.47 6.90 -7.43
C ALA A 175 14.77 7.70 -7.33
N ALA A 176 15.66 7.51 -8.31
CA ALA A 176 16.93 8.20 -8.42
C ALA A 176 16.74 9.68 -8.82
N ASP A 177 15.80 9.95 -9.73
CA ASP A 177 15.37 11.32 -10.03
C ASP A 177 14.26 11.75 -9.06
N ARG A 178 14.60 12.70 -8.19
CA ARG A 178 13.69 13.24 -7.18
C ARG A 178 12.67 14.23 -7.74
N THR A 179 12.81 14.63 -9.00
CA THR A 179 11.90 15.55 -9.69
C THR A 179 10.84 14.83 -10.53
N ALA A 180 10.99 13.51 -10.71
CA ALA A 180 10.10 12.66 -11.47
C ALA A 180 9.57 11.48 -10.64
N ASP A 181 8.55 10.80 -11.17
CA ASP A 181 8.03 9.56 -10.60
C ASP A 181 8.99 8.39 -10.92
N ALA A 182 8.93 7.34 -10.12
CA ALA A 182 9.77 6.16 -10.30
C ALA A 182 9.53 5.49 -11.66
N THR A 183 10.61 5.16 -12.34
CA THR A 183 10.58 4.41 -13.60
C THR A 183 10.21 2.94 -13.36
N GLN A 184 9.73 2.27 -14.41
CA GLN A 184 9.45 0.83 -14.37
C GLN A 184 10.65 0.00 -13.87
N ALA A 185 11.86 0.32 -14.33
CA ALA A 185 13.07 -0.40 -13.92
C ALA A 185 13.39 -0.22 -12.42
N GLU A 186 13.12 0.96 -11.86
CA GLU A 186 13.28 1.23 -10.43
C GLU A 186 12.22 0.49 -9.60
N MET A 187 10.97 0.45 -10.08
CA MET A 187 9.90 -0.33 -9.44
C MET A 187 10.24 -1.83 -9.40
N GLU A 188 10.76 -2.39 -10.50
CA GLU A 188 11.21 -3.78 -10.54
C GLU A 188 12.43 -4.06 -9.65
N ALA A 189 13.37 -3.11 -9.56
CA ALA A 189 14.51 -3.23 -8.67
C ALA A 189 14.08 -3.20 -7.19
N MET A 190 13.16 -2.30 -6.85
CA MET A 190 12.57 -2.22 -5.53
C MET A 190 11.77 -3.49 -5.19
N ALA A 191 10.97 -4.02 -6.12
CA ALA A 191 10.21 -5.25 -5.90
C ALA A 191 11.15 -6.43 -5.56
N ARG A 192 12.28 -6.57 -6.27
CA ARG A 192 13.30 -7.58 -5.96
C ARG A 192 13.89 -7.39 -4.57
N GLU A 193 14.17 -6.15 -4.18
CA GLU A 193 14.73 -5.83 -2.87
C GLU A 193 13.75 -6.10 -1.72
N MET A 194 12.48 -5.70 -1.87
CA MET A 194 11.43 -5.97 -0.88
C MET A 194 11.18 -7.47 -0.72
N LYS A 195 11.07 -8.22 -1.83
CA LYS A 195 10.93 -9.68 -1.80
C LYS A 195 12.10 -10.36 -1.08
N ARG A 196 13.32 -9.94 -1.38
CA ARG A 196 14.55 -10.39 -0.70
C ARG A 196 14.47 -10.11 0.80
N ARG A 197 14.10 -8.89 1.19
CA ARG A 197 14.02 -8.48 2.60
C ARG A 197 12.99 -9.30 3.39
N ILE A 198 11.84 -9.60 2.79
CA ILE A 198 10.81 -10.46 3.41
C ILE A 198 11.38 -11.84 3.74
N LEU A 199 12.12 -12.45 2.81
CA LEU A 199 12.77 -13.75 3.03
C LEU A 199 13.89 -13.69 4.08
N GLU A 200 14.65 -12.59 4.14
CA GLU A 200 15.66 -12.37 5.17
C GLU A 200 15.05 -12.26 6.57
N ILE A 201 13.96 -11.51 6.70
CA ILE A 201 13.20 -11.41 7.95
C ILE A 201 12.65 -12.78 8.32
N ASN A 202 12.00 -13.49 7.40
CA ASN A 202 11.46 -14.83 7.69
C ASN A 202 12.54 -15.85 8.08
N SER A 203 13.75 -15.72 7.54
CA SER A 203 14.89 -16.57 7.92
C SER A 203 15.37 -16.27 9.35
N ALA A 204 15.42 -14.99 9.72
CA ALA A 204 15.85 -14.53 11.04
C ALA A 204 14.77 -14.72 12.12
N ASP A 205 13.52 -14.47 11.77
CA ASP A 205 12.32 -14.62 12.58
C ASP A 205 11.21 -15.33 11.78
N PRO A 206 11.18 -16.68 11.84
CA PRO A 206 10.20 -17.50 11.12
C PRO A 206 8.76 -17.37 11.61
N THR A 207 8.54 -16.61 12.68
CA THR A 207 7.24 -16.38 13.31
C THR A 207 6.73 -14.95 13.13
N ALA A 208 7.54 -14.07 12.53
CA ALA A 208 7.19 -12.67 12.30
C ALA A 208 5.86 -12.52 11.54
N VAL A 209 5.06 -11.56 11.98
CA VAL A 209 3.86 -11.07 11.30
C VAL A 209 4.21 -9.81 10.52
N PHE A 210 3.78 -9.75 9.27
CA PHE A 210 4.04 -8.67 8.32
C PHE A 210 2.79 -7.81 8.13
N GLY A 211 2.94 -6.50 8.25
CA GLY A 211 1.93 -5.53 7.84
C GLY A 211 2.30 -4.96 6.48
N LEU A 212 1.37 -4.98 5.53
CA LEU A 212 1.53 -4.35 4.22
C LEU A 212 0.50 -3.22 4.08
N TYR A 213 0.99 -2.01 3.87
CA TYR A 213 0.19 -0.86 3.45
C TYR A 213 0.47 -0.62 1.98
N VAL A 214 -0.51 -0.90 1.14
CA VAL A 214 -0.36 -0.87 -0.31
C VAL A 214 -1.48 -0.05 -0.94
N ASP A 215 -1.19 0.62 -2.05
CA ASP A 215 -2.22 1.17 -2.95
C ASP A 215 -3.22 0.07 -3.32
N ASP A 216 -4.52 0.33 -3.16
CA ASP A 216 -5.57 -0.66 -3.41
C ASP A 216 -5.50 -1.21 -4.82
N LEU A 217 -5.21 -0.38 -5.82
CA LEU A 217 -5.10 -0.78 -7.22
C LEU A 217 -3.87 -1.66 -7.53
N ARG A 218 -3.02 -1.91 -6.52
CA ARG A 218 -1.83 -2.79 -6.54
C ARG A 218 -1.86 -3.86 -5.44
N CYS A 219 -3.04 -4.11 -4.86
CA CYS A 219 -3.24 -5.07 -3.77
C CYS A 219 -2.73 -6.50 -4.01
N ARG A 220 -2.55 -6.92 -5.28
CA ARG A 220 -1.92 -8.22 -5.62
C ARG A 220 -0.52 -8.39 -5.01
N ILE A 221 0.18 -7.30 -4.75
CA ILE A 221 1.49 -7.29 -4.08
C ILE A 221 1.47 -8.08 -2.77
N GLY A 222 0.36 -8.04 -2.00
CA GLY A 222 0.24 -8.82 -0.76
C GLY A 222 0.41 -10.32 -0.98
N TYR A 223 -0.11 -10.85 -2.09
CA TYR A 223 0.12 -12.23 -2.48
C TYR A 223 1.50 -12.40 -3.11
N ASP A 224 1.83 -11.63 -4.15
CA ASP A 224 3.03 -11.84 -4.98
C ASP A 224 4.34 -11.71 -4.19
N TRP A 225 4.36 -10.86 -3.17
CA TRP A 225 5.59 -10.57 -2.42
C TRP A 225 5.69 -11.33 -1.12
N PHE A 226 4.61 -11.93 -0.62
CA PHE A 226 4.64 -12.67 0.64
C PHE A 226 4.20 -14.10 0.41
N VAL A 227 2.92 -14.29 0.10
CA VAL A 227 2.32 -15.61 -0.01
C VAL A 227 3.03 -16.40 -1.09
N ALA A 228 3.14 -15.90 -2.32
CA ALA A 228 3.82 -16.59 -3.42
C ALA A 228 5.30 -16.97 -3.15
N GLN A 229 5.94 -16.37 -2.13
CA GLN A 229 7.28 -16.73 -1.68
C GLN A 229 7.30 -17.86 -0.62
N GLY A 230 6.16 -18.45 -0.29
CA GLY A 230 6.01 -19.51 0.71
C GLY A 230 5.63 -19.00 2.11
N ILE A 231 5.41 -17.69 2.30
CA ILE A 231 4.96 -17.16 3.60
C ILE A 231 3.49 -17.55 3.80
N ASP A 232 3.17 -18.03 5.01
CA ASP A 232 1.78 -18.31 5.39
C ASP A 232 0.95 -17.02 5.35
N SER A 233 -0.16 -17.05 4.61
CA SER A 233 -1.05 -15.91 4.42
C SER A 233 -1.60 -15.35 5.73
N ALA A 234 -1.79 -16.18 6.77
CA ALA A 234 -2.24 -15.72 8.07
C ALA A 234 -1.26 -14.76 8.78
N ARG A 235 0.01 -14.73 8.33
CA ARG A 235 1.07 -13.84 8.83
C ARG A 235 1.14 -12.52 8.07
N VAL A 236 0.28 -12.28 7.07
CA VAL A 236 0.36 -11.11 6.18
C VAL A 236 -0.91 -10.27 6.31
N LYS A 237 -0.81 -9.10 6.94
CA LYS A 237 -1.93 -8.19 7.19
C LYS A 237 -1.91 -7.06 6.16
N VAL A 238 -2.83 -7.06 5.22
CA VAL A 238 -2.81 -6.18 4.04
C VAL A 238 -3.86 -5.09 4.14
N SER A 239 -3.41 -3.86 4.35
CA SER A 239 -4.22 -2.64 4.28
C SER A 239 -4.13 -2.02 2.89
N MET A 240 -5.22 -2.15 2.13
CA MET A 240 -5.38 -1.61 0.78
C MET A 240 -5.85 -0.16 0.88
N LEU A 241 -4.91 0.77 0.74
CA LEU A 241 -5.13 2.21 0.84
C LEU A 241 -5.74 2.73 -0.47
N SER A 242 -6.92 3.35 -0.36
CA SER A 242 -7.58 3.96 -1.50
C SER A 242 -6.69 5.00 -2.22
N ASP A 243 -6.60 4.88 -3.54
CA ASP A 243 -6.06 5.91 -4.44
C ASP A 243 -6.84 7.25 -4.36
N GLY A 244 -8.04 7.24 -3.78
CA GLY A 244 -8.99 8.36 -3.74
C GLY A 244 -10.14 8.09 -4.71
N THR A 245 -10.45 9.04 -5.58
CA THR A 245 -11.57 8.90 -6.53
C THR A 245 -11.43 7.68 -7.45
N GLY A 246 -10.21 7.21 -7.73
CA GLY A 246 -9.95 6.01 -8.52
C GLY A 246 -10.61 4.76 -7.94
N THR A 247 -10.47 4.54 -6.63
CA THR A 247 -11.09 3.42 -5.89
C THR A 247 -12.60 3.37 -6.08
N TYR A 248 -13.29 4.49 -5.88
CA TYR A 248 -14.75 4.52 -6.01
C TYR A 248 -15.17 4.38 -7.48
N ASN A 249 -14.52 5.11 -8.40
CA ASN A 249 -14.86 5.03 -9.82
C ASN A 249 -14.72 3.62 -10.37
N ASN A 250 -13.66 2.91 -10.00
CA ASN A 250 -13.47 1.52 -10.39
C ASN A 250 -14.58 0.61 -9.83
N PHE A 251 -15.00 0.81 -8.57
CA PHE A 251 -16.10 0.05 -7.99
C PHE A 251 -17.38 0.20 -8.84
N TYR A 252 -17.73 1.44 -9.20
CA TYR A 252 -18.91 1.69 -10.03
C TYR A 252 -18.76 1.19 -11.47
N ASN A 253 -17.55 1.26 -12.03
CA ASN A 253 -17.28 0.72 -13.37
C ASN A 253 -17.49 -0.80 -13.42
N TYR A 254 -17.17 -1.51 -12.34
CA TYR A 254 -17.27 -2.97 -12.29
C TYR A 254 -18.59 -3.48 -11.72
N PHE A 255 -19.20 -2.74 -10.80
CA PHE A 255 -20.36 -3.23 -10.02
C PHE A 255 -21.55 -2.27 -9.98
N GLY A 256 -21.47 -1.14 -10.70
CA GLY A 256 -22.56 -0.16 -10.77
C GLY A 256 -23.72 -0.61 -11.68
N ASP A 257 -23.45 -1.45 -12.69
CA ASP A 257 -24.47 -2.03 -13.56
C ASP A 257 -24.97 -3.36 -12.99
N ALA A 258 -26.21 -3.35 -12.48
CA ALA A 258 -26.83 -4.52 -11.88
C ALA A 258 -26.95 -5.73 -12.83
N ALA A 259 -26.91 -5.52 -14.16
CA ALA A 259 -26.99 -6.61 -15.13
C ALA A 259 -25.67 -7.41 -15.24
N THR A 260 -24.53 -6.84 -14.85
CA THR A 260 -23.20 -7.45 -15.02
C THR A 260 -22.44 -7.63 -13.71
N ALA A 261 -22.85 -6.94 -12.65
CA ALA A 261 -22.08 -6.85 -11.42
C ALA A 261 -21.79 -8.21 -10.73
N GLU A 262 -22.78 -9.10 -10.63
CA GLU A 262 -22.59 -10.45 -10.06
C GLU A 262 -21.58 -11.28 -10.86
N GLN A 263 -21.70 -11.27 -12.20
CA GLN A 263 -20.76 -11.96 -13.07
C GLN A 263 -19.33 -11.41 -12.93
N ASN A 264 -19.18 -10.09 -12.82
CA ASN A 264 -17.88 -9.46 -12.62
C ASN A 264 -17.28 -9.87 -11.29
N TRP A 265 -18.07 -9.85 -10.21
CA TRP A 265 -17.64 -10.30 -8.89
C TRP A 265 -17.14 -11.74 -8.91
N ASP A 266 -17.94 -12.66 -9.45
CA ASP A 266 -17.58 -14.08 -9.54
C ASP A 266 -16.32 -14.30 -10.39
N THR A 267 -16.14 -13.50 -11.44
CA THR A 267 -14.94 -13.56 -12.28
C THR A 267 -13.70 -13.17 -11.49
N TYR A 268 -13.73 -12.03 -10.79
CA TYR A 268 -12.56 -11.55 -10.03
C TYR A 268 -12.30 -12.42 -8.79
N ALA A 269 -13.36 -12.94 -8.16
CA ALA A 269 -13.25 -13.95 -7.12
C ALA A 269 -12.51 -15.19 -7.62
N ALA A 270 -12.89 -15.72 -8.77
CA ALA A 270 -12.24 -16.90 -9.36
C ALA A 270 -10.76 -16.64 -9.71
N GLU A 271 -10.40 -15.43 -10.13
CA GLU A 271 -8.99 -15.05 -10.37
C GLU A 271 -8.17 -15.07 -9.07
N VAL A 272 -8.71 -14.54 -7.98
CA VAL A 272 -8.07 -14.48 -6.66
C VAL A 272 -7.99 -15.87 -6.02
N GLU A 273 -9.07 -16.65 -6.05
CA GLU A 273 -9.13 -18.00 -5.45
C GLU A 273 -8.35 -19.06 -6.22
N ALA A 274 -7.96 -18.76 -7.48
CA ALA A 274 -7.08 -19.64 -8.24
C ALA A 274 -5.60 -19.55 -7.81
N LEU A 275 -5.24 -18.57 -6.96
CA LEU A 275 -3.89 -18.46 -6.40
C LEU A 275 -3.61 -19.55 -5.34
N ASP A 276 -2.33 -19.93 -5.15
CA ASP A 276 -1.94 -20.92 -4.14
C ASP A 276 -1.75 -20.26 -2.77
N TRP A 277 -2.86 -20.03 -2.07
CA TRP A 277 -2.86 -19.38 -0.76
C TRP A 277 -2.26 -20.22 0.38
N ASN A 278 -2.20 -21.54 0.21
CA ASN A 278 -1.86 -22.49 1.28
C ASN A 278 -0.60 -23.32 0.96
N HIS A 279 0.13 -22.99 -0.11
CA HIS A 279 1.32 -23.73 -0.57
C HIS A 279 1.06 -25.23 -0.78
N GLY A 280 -0.13 -25.55 -1.27
CA GLY A 280 -0.64 -26.92 -1.42
C GLY A 280 -0.16 -27.64 -2.68
N GLY A 281 0.65 -26.98 -3.52
CA GLY A 281 1.19 -27.56 -4.75
C GLY A 281 0.20 -27.58 -5.91
N ARG A 282 -0.84 -26.74 -5.89
CA ARG A 282 -1.65 -26.46 -7.07
C ARG A 282 -1.21 -25.12 -7.64
N TYR A 283 -0.37 -25.16 -8.66
CA TYR A 283 -0.16 -23.99 -9.53
C TYR A 283 -1.07 -24.11 -10.76
N PRO A 284 -2.32 -23.62 -10.75
CA PRO A 284 -2.93 -23.24 -12.01
C PRO A 284 -2.27 -21.93 -12.46
N GLU A 285 -1.80 -21.90 -13.71
CA GLU A 285 -1.45 -20.66 -14.39
C GLU A 285 -2.71 -19.79 -14.47
N THR A 286 -2.86 -18.85 -13.54
CA THR A 286 -3.78 -17.73 -13.71
C THR A 286 -3.17 -16.73 -14.67
N ARG A 287 -4.02 -16.07 -15.47
CA ARG A 287 -3.68 -14.90 -16.27
C ARG A 287 -2.92 -13.92 -15.36
N SER A 288 -1.60 -13.81 -15.50
CA SER A 288 -0.83 -12.90 -14.66
C SER A 288 -1.22 -11.48 -15.08
N LEU A 289 -2.02 -10.80 -14.26
CA LEU A 289 -2.03 -9.35 -14.32
C LEU A 289 -0.57 -8.88 -14.12
N PRO A 290 -0.15 -7.78 -14.75
CA PRO A 290 1.14 -7.17 -14.44
C PRO A 290 1.26 -6.95 -12.92
N GLU A 291 2.47 -7.15 -12.36
CA GLU A 291 2.72 -7.12 -10.90
C GLU A 291 2.17 -5.86 -10.18
N PHE A 292 2.10 -4.74 -10.89
CA PHE A 292 1.63 -3.44 -10.38
C PHE A 292 0.22 -3.05 -10.88
N GLU A 293 -0.58 -4.04 -11.27
CA GLU A 293 -1.93 -3.82 -11.79
C GLU A 293 -2.91 -4.85 -11.22
N SER A 294 -3.80 -4.41 -10.33
CA SER A 294 -4.85 -5.26 -9.76
C SER A 294 -6.11 -4.45 -9.43
N TYR A 295 -6.58 -3.66 -10.39
CA TYR A 295 -7.69 -2.70 -10.23
C TYR A 295 -9.04 -3.33 -9.85
N THR A 296 -9.26 -4.59 -10.21
CA THR A 296 -10.53 -5.31 -10.02
C THR A 296 -10.58 -6.13 -8.72
N TRP A 297 -9.42 -6.40 -8.13
CA TRP A 297 -9.27 -7.27 -6.97
C TRP A 297 -9.54 -6.64 -5.60
N PRO A 298 -9.47 -5.31 -5.35
CA PRO A 298 -9.50 -4.78 -3.98
C PRO A 298 -10.78 -5.14 -3.25
N TYR A 299 -11.89 -5.17 -3.97
CA TYR A 299 -13.21 -5.37 -3.42
C TYR A 299 -13.41 -6.81 -2.96
N TYR A 300 -13.08 -7.79 -3.81
CA TYR A 300 -13.12 -9.20 -3.42
C TYR A 300 -12.05 -9.53 -2.38
N LEU A 301 -10.83 -9.02 -2.52
CA LEU A 301 -9.77 -9.25 -1.53
C LEU A 301 -10.19 -8.75 -0.15
N SER A 302 -10.94 -7.66 -0.03
CA SER A 302 -11.42 -7.18 1.27
C SER A 302 -12.43 -8.10 1.95
N THR A 303 -12.97 -9.14 1.29
CA THR A 303 -13.76 -10.19 1.96
C THR A 303 -12.89 -11.37 2.44
N ARG A 304 -11.61 -11.41 2.05
CA ARG A 304 -10.69 -12.47 2.49
C ARG A 304 -10.12 -12.17 3.87
N PRO A 305 -9.78 -13.20 4.66
CA PRO A 305 -9.04 -13.02 5.90
C PRO A 305 -7.78 -12.19 5.69
N ASP A 306 -7.47 -11.31 6.64
CA ASP A 306 -6.24 -10.52 6.69
C ASP A 306 -6.06 -9.46 5.59
N TYR A 307 -7.12 -9.13 4.86
CA TYR A 307 -7.18 -7.99 3.95
C TYR A 307 -8.24 -7.00 4.42
N ARG A 308 -7.93 -5.70 4.38
CA ARG A 308 -8.91 -4.62 4.58
C ARG A 308 -8.77 -3.55 3.52
N LEU A 309 -9.90 -2.97 3.11
CA LEU A 309 -9.96 -1.80 2.25
C LEU A 309 -10.07 -0.54 3.10
N VAL A 310 -9.08 0.34 3.02
CA VAL A 310 -9.05 1.61 3.76
C VAL A 310 -9.47 2.73 2.82
N VAL A 311 -10.60 3.37 3.14
CA VAL A 311 -11.25 4.40 2.32
C VAL A 311 -11.58 5.62 3.18
N GLN A 312 -11.76 6.76 2.51
CA GLN A 312 -12.18 8.00 3.17
C GLN A 312 -13.62 7.86 3.72
N ASP A 313 -14.51 7.24 2.95
CA ASP A 313 -15.89 7.01 3.33
C ASP A 313 -16.45 5.79 2.59
N GLY A 314 -16.59 4.66 3.30
CA GLY A 314 -17.10 3.40 2.76
C GLY A 314 -18.58 3.47 2.35
N SER A 315 -19.35 4.43 2.85
CA SER A 315 -20.76 4.60 2.46
C SER A 315 -20.90 5.05 1.00
N LEU A 316 -19.83 5.59 0.42
CA LEU A 316 -19.77 5.97 -0.99
C LEU A 316 -19.56 4.76 -1.93
N LEU A 317 -19.49 3.53 -1.41
CA LEU A 317 -19.51 2.29 -2.20
C LEU A 317 -20.94 1.72 -2.16
N GLU A 318 -21.78 2.09 -3.12
CA GLU A 318 -23.16 1.60 -3.24
C GLU A 318 -23.41 0.90 -4.58
N SER A 319 -24.26 -0.12 -4.59
CA SER A 319 -24.72 -0.78 -5.82
C SER A 319 -26.23 -0.99 -5.78
N SER A 320 -26.87 -0.92 -6.95
CA SER A 320 -28.28 -1.30 -7.09
C SER A 320 -28.48 -2.81 -7.24
N CYS A 321 -27.40 -3.58 -7.40
CA CYS A 321 -27.43 -5.03 -7.46
C CYS A 321 -27.59 -5.62 -6.05
N PRO A 322 -28.65 -6.40 -5.76
CA PRO A 322 -28.83 -7.01 -4.43
C PRO A 322 -27.66 -7.92 -4.02
N PHE A 323 -27.10 -8.68 -4.97
CA PHE A 323 -25.93 -9.51 -4.73
C PHE A 323 -24.73 -8.70 -4.26
N ILE A 324 -24.38 -7.59 -4.95
CA ILE A 324 -23.27 -6.73 -4.54
C ILE A 324 -23.56 -6.02 -3.22
N THR A 325 -24.82 -5.67 -2.96
CA THR A 325 -25.22 -5.07 -1.67
C THR A 325 -24.93 -6.03 -0.51
N GLU A 326 -25.19 -7.33 -0.69
CA GLU A 326 -24.81 -8.36 0.27
C GLU A 326 -23.29 -8.45 0.42
N LYS A 327 -22.55 -8.46 -0.70
CA LYS A 327 -21.07 -8.53 -0.69
C LYS A 327 -20.39 -7.33 -0.04
N LEU A 328 -20.94 -6.13 -0.18
CA LEU A 328 -20.46 -4.95 0.56
C LEU A 328 -20.51 -5.15 2.09
N GLY A 329 -21.48 -5.93 2.59
CA GLY A 329 -21.55 -6.29 4.02
C GLY A 329 -20.57 -7.35 4.47
N GLU A 330 -19.94 -8.08 3.54
CA GLU A 330 -18.88 -9.07 3.80
C GLU A 330 -17.47 -8.45 3.73
N MET A 331 -17.34 -7.27 3.12
CA MET A 331 -16.06 -6.58 2.96
C MET A 331 -15.60 -5.97 4.28
N GLU A 332 -14.33 -6.17 4.63
CA GLU A 332 -13.64 -5.46 5.71
C GLU A 332 -13.25 -4.07 5.20
N ILE A 333 -14.10 -3.09 5.46
CA ILE A 333 -13.93 -1.70 5.05
C ILE A 333 -13.62 -0.84 6.28
N GLU A 334 -12.45 -0.23 6.31
CA GLU A 334 -12.11 0.81 7.27
C GLU A 334 -12.38 2.18 6.65
N SER A 335 -13.41 2.87 7.16
CA SER A 335 -13.68 4.27 6.80
C SER A 335 -12.95 5.19 7.77
N ILE A 336 -11.90 5.86 7.31
CA ILE A 336 -11.11 6.73 8.15
C ILE A 336 -10.62 7.95 7.39
N GLN A 337 -10.83 9.13 7.97
CA GLN A 337 -10.43 10.39 7.37
C GLN A 337 -8.96 10.69 7.71
N PRO A 338 -8.18 11.21 6.75
CA PRO A 338 -6.74 11.40 6.95
C PRO A 338 -6.45 12.54 7.95
N TYR A 339 -7.33 13.55 8.03
CA TYR A 339 -7.20 14.61 9.04
C TYR A 339 -7.41 14.07 10.46
N GLU A 340 -8.28 13.07 10.65
CA GLU A 340 -8.49 12.42 11.95
C GLU A 340 -7.23 11.64 12.35
N MET A 341 -6.67 10.84 11.42
CA MET A 341 -5.43 10.11 11.66
C MET A 341 -4.27 11.06 12.01
N LEU A 342 -4.12 12.16 11.25
CA LEU A 342 -3.09 13.16 11.50
C LEU A 342 -3.28 13.82 12.87
N SER A 343 -4.51 14.18 13.23
CA SER A 343 -4.82 14.81 14.52
C SER A 343 -4.52 13.89 15.72
N ALA A 344 -4.70 12.58 15.55
CA ALA A 344 -4.46 11.57 16.58
C ALA A 344 -2.96 11.32 16.86
N LEU A 345 -2.07 11.69 15.94
CA LEU A 345 -0.63 11.56 16.16
C LEU A 345 -0.14 12.47 17.31
N PRO A 346 0.87 12.04 18.09
CA PRO A 346 1.61 12.93 18.98
C PRO A 346 2.15 14.15 18.23
N GLU A 347 2.26 15.29 18.91
CA GLU A 347 2.71 16.55 18.30
C GLU A 347 4.05 16.43 17.57
N SER A 348 5.02 15.72 18.18
CA SER A 348 6.32 15.48 17.54
C SER A 348 6.22 14.65 16.26
N ALA A 349 5.26 13.72 16.19
CA ALA A 349 5.00 12.91 15.01
C ALA A 349 4.27 13.73 13.93
N ARG A 350 3.32 14.60 14.29
CA ARG A 350 2.71 15.54 13.35
C ARG A 350 3.75 16.48 12.74
N LYS A 351 4.65 17.05 13.56
CA LYS A 351 5.74 17.88 13.05
C LYS A 351 6.64 17.11 12.09
N ARG A 352 6.99 15.87 12.43
CA ARG A 352 7.76 14.98 11.55
C ARG A 352 7.06 14.72 10.23
N PHE A 353 5.75 14.54 10.24
CA PHE A 353 4.95 14.40 9.01
C PHE A 353 5.03 15.64 8.12
N TYR A 354 4.99 16.84 8.72
CA TYR A 354 5.16 18.10 7.98
C TYR A 354 6.57 18.25 7.42
N ASP A 355 7.60 17.91 8.20
CA ASP A 355 8.99 17.91 7.76
C ASP A 355 9.17 16.95 6.56
N MET A 356 8.65 15.72 6.67
CA MET A 356 8.62 14.75 5.57
C MET A 356 7.93 15.31 4.34
N ALA A 357 6.81 16.00 4.49
CA ALA A 357 6.05 16.60 3.39
C ALA A 357 6.69 17.87 2.80
N GLY A 358 7.74 18.42 3.41
CA GLY A 358 8.26 19.75 3.08
C GLY A 358 7.22 20.85 3.32
N PHE A 359 6.35 20.68 4.32
CA PHE A 359 5.27 21.60 4.65
C PHE A 359 5.63 22.47 5.86
N ASP A 360 5.71 23.79 5.66
CA ASP A 360 5.94 24.73 6.76
C ASP A 360 4.63 25.07 7.47
N TYR A 361 4.26 24.25 8.45
CA TYR A 361 3.05 24.46 9.23
C TYR A 361 2.98 25.84 9.89
N ASP A 362 4.09 26.30 10.46
CA ASP A 362 4.11 27.55 11.24
C ASP A 362 3.92 28.77 10.33
N GLU A 363 4.51 28.76 9.13
CA GLU A 363 4.30 29.80 8.10
C GLU A 363 2.83 29.90 7.70
N PHE A 364 2.19 28.78 7.34
CA PHE A 364 0.79 28.80 6.92
C PHE A 364 -0.19 29.04 8.07
N ALA A 365 0.10 28.55 9.27
CA ALA A 365 -0.68 28.88 10.46
C ALA A 365 -0.63 30.38 10.73
N ALA A 366 0.55 31.00 10.68
CA ALA A 366 0.69 32.44 10.83
C ALA A 366 -0.03 33.23 9.73
N LEU A 367 -0.04 32.72 8.50
CA LEU A 367 -0.79 33.31 7.38
C LEU A 367 -2.30 33.31 7.64
N PHE A 368 -2.85 32.21 8.16
CA PHE A 368 -4.29 32.07 8.48
C PHE A 368 -4.71 32.83 9.74
N ASP A 369 -3.76 33.07 10.65
CA ASP A 369 -3.98 33.80 11.89
C ASP A 369 -3.67 35.32 11.74
N ALA A 370 -3.30 35.77 10.53
CA ALA A 370 -2.82 37.13 10.26
C ALA A 370 -3.91 38.22 10.43
N SER A 371 -5.19 37.85 10.34
CA SER A 371 -6.32 38.77 10.46
C SER A 371 -7.45 38.15 11.30
N PRO A 372 -8.31 38.97 11.93
CA PRO A 372 -9.42 38.48 12.75
C PRO A 372 -10.63 38.00 11.92
N LYS A 373 -10.57 38.08 10.58
CA LYS A 373 -11.62 37.54 9.72
C LYS A 373 -11.57 36.01 9.74
N LYS A 374 -12.64 35.40 9.24
CA LYS A 374 -12.69 33.95 9.01
C LYS A 374 -11.89 33.57 7.77
N ASN A 375 -11.43 32.33 7.66
CA ASN A 375 -10.65 31.89 6.49
C ASN A 375 -11.51 31.11 5.50
N LEU A 376 -11.50 31.53 4.23
CA LEU A 376 -12.18 30.86 3.12
C LEU A 376 -11.16 30.37 2.10
N VAL A 377 -11.21 29.09 1.74
CA VAL A 377 -10.35 28.52 0.70
C VAL A 377 -11.14 28.17 -0.56
N ILE A 378 -10.67 28.67 -1.71
CA ILE A 378 -11.21 28.38 -3.04
C ILE A 378 -10.30 27.36 -3.75
N ILE A 379 -10.90 26.28 -4.24
CA ILE A 379 -10.23 25.24 -5.03
C ILE A 379 -10.35 25.55 -6.51
N GLY A 380 -9.22 25.84 -7.15
CA GLY A 380 -9.12 26.03 -8.59
C GLY A 380 -9.03 24.72 -9.36
N THR A 381 -9.05 24.83 -10.69
CA THR A 381 -8.87 23.72 -11.63
C THR A 381 -7.84 24.06 -12.70
N SER A 382 -7.52 23.09 -13.55
CA SER A 382 -6.75 23.35 -14.78
C SER A 382 -7.67 23.72 -15.94
N HIS A 383 -7.12 24.40 -16.94
CA HIS A 383 -7.87 24.90 -18.06
C HIS A 383 -7.34 24.35 -19.38
N GLY A 384 -8.26 23.83 -20.20
CA GLY A 384 -7.97 23.47 -21.59
C GLY A 384 -8.19 24.62 -22.59
N SER A 385 -8.78 25.74 -22.14
CA SER A 385 -9.10 26.89 -22.99
C SER A 385 -9.14 28.21 -22.21
N GLU A 386 -9.07 29.33 -22.92
CA GLU A 386 -9.25 30.67 -22.34
C GLU A 386 -10.66 30.87 -21.76
N GLU A 387 -11.69 30.27 -22.37
CA GLU A 387 -13.05 30.31 -21.83
C GLU A 387 -13.12 29.69 -20.43
N SER A 388 -12.47 28.55 -20.22
CA SER A 388 -12.44 27.88 -18.92
C SER A 388 -11.69 28.71 -17.87
N ALA A 389 -10.59 29.35 -18.27
CA ALA A 389 -9.84 30.25 -17.38
C ALA A 389 -10.65 31.50 -17.00
N ARG A 390 -11.36 32.09 -17.98
CA ARG A 390 -12.28 33.22 -17.73
C ARG A 390 -13.41 32.82 -16.79
N GLN A 391 -13.98 31.63 -16.97
CA GLN A 391 -15.03 31.13 -16.08
C GLN A 391 -14.55 30.99 -14.63
N GLN A 392 -13.36 30.42 -14.40
CA GLN A 392 -12.78 30.34 -13.05
C GLN A 392 -12.60 31.73 -12.44
N ARG A 393 -12.04 32.67 -13.21
CA ARG A 393 -11.89 34.06 -12.78
C ARG A 393 -13.22 34.69 -12.37
N ASP A 394 -14.27 34.48 -13.15
CA ASP A 394 -15.59 35.04 -12.88
C ASP A 394 -16.24 34.41 -11.63
N TYR A 395 -16.04 33.11 -11.39
CA TYR A 395 -16.44 32.50 -10.12
C TYR A 395 -15.67 33.06 -8.93
N VAL A 396 -14.35 33.22 -9.04
CA VAL A 396 -13.52 33.82 -7.98
C VAL A 396 -13.99 35.24 -7.69
N ALA A 397 -14.27 36.05 -8.72
CA ALA A 397 -14.79 37.40 -8.55
C ALA A 397 -16.11 37.41 -7.76
N ARG A 398 -17.04 36.49 -8.07
CA ARG A 398 -18.30 36.34 -7.34
C ARG A 398 -18.09 35.95 -5.87
N ILE A 399 -17.17 35.03 -5.58
CA ILE A 399 -16.86 34.64 -4.20
C ILE A 399 -16.21 35.79 -3.42
N VAL A 400 -15.31 36.54 -4.05
CA VAL A 400 -14.69 37.74 -3.44
C VAL A 400 -15.73 38.81 -3.13
N GLU A 401 -16.66 39.07 -4.05
CA GLU A 401 -17.76 40.01 -3.84
C GLU A 401 -18.68 39.57 -2.70
N GLN A 402 -19.03 38.27 -2.65
CA GLN A 402 -19.99 37.74 -1.69
C GLN A 402 -19.43 37.59 -0.27
N TYR A 403 -18.15 37.25 -0.13
CA TYR A 403 -17.56 36.84 1.16
C TYR A 403 -16.38 37.72 1.62
N GLY A 404 -15.77 38.55 0.77
CA GLY A 404 -14.52 39.26 1.07
C GLY A 404 -14.57 40.26 2.24
N GLU A 405 -15.75 40.76 2.61
CA GLU A 405 -15.90 41.61 3.80
C GLU A 405 -15.66 40.82 5.11
N GLY A 406 -16.13 39.58 5.17
CA GLY A 406 -16.11 38.74 6.38
C GLY A 406 -15.03 37.67 6.40
N TYR A 407 -14.38 37.41 5.26
CA TYR A 407 -13.40 36.36 5.10
C TYR A 407 -12.07 36.87 4.53
N ASP A 408 -10.97 36.30 4.98
CA ASP A 408 -9.71 36.27 4.25
C ASP A 408 -9.78 35.13 3.24
N ILE A 409 -9.53 35.44 1.97
CA ILE A 409 -9.78 34.53 0.86
C ILE A 409 -8.45 33.98 0.36
N PHE A 410 -8.31 32.67 0.42
CA PHE A 410 -7.16 31.94 -0.09
C PHE A 410 -7.56 31.19 -1.35
N PHE A 411 -6.78 31.31 -2.41
CA PHE A 411 -6.99 30.57 -3.64
C PHE A 411 -5.90 29.53 -3.84
N LYS A 412 -6.30 28.26 -3.96
CA LYS A 412 -5.40 27.17 -4.34
C LYS A 412 -5.53 26.90 -5.84
N PRO A 413 -4.55 27.29 -6.68
CA PRO A 413 -4.53 26.89 -8.07
C PRO A 413 -4.26 25.39 -8.22
N HIS A 414 -4.77 24.81 -9.30
CA HIS A 414 -4.30 23.51 -9.76
C HIS A 414 -2.81 23.62 -10.15
N PRO A 415 -1.97 22.58 -9.96
CA PRO A 415 -0.54 22.65 -10.28
C PRO A 415 -0.23 23.06 -11.74
N ALA A 416 -1.15 22.77 -12.67
CA ALA A 416 -1.04 23.14 -14.08
C ALA A 416 -1.70 24.49 -14.44
N ASP A 417 -2.33 25.17 -13.50
CA ASP A 417 -2.93 26.48 -13.74
C ASP A 417 -1.87 27.60 -13.65
N THR A 418 -1.69 28.30 -14.75
CA THR A 418 -0.84 29.50 -14.85
C THR A 418 -1.66 30.78 -15.00
N SER A 419 -2.96 30.66 -15.20
CA SER A 419 -3.86 31.78 -15.47
C SER A 419 -4.17 32.60 -14.21
N SER A 420 -4.12 31.97 -13.03
CA SER A 420 -4.38 32.62 -11.74
C SER A 420 -3.23 33.47 -11.20
N ALA A 421 -2.08 33.53 -11.89
CA ALA A 421 -0.86 34.18 -11.38
C ALA A 421 -1.04 35.68 -11.02
N GLY A 422 -2.05 36.34 -11.61
CA GLY A 422 -2.37 37.75 -11.34
C GLY A 422 -3.46 37.98 -10.27
N TYR A 423 -4.04 36.92 -9.69
CA TYR A 423 -5.25 37.05 -8.88
C TYR A 423 -5.09 37.93 -7.63
N GLU A 424 -3.92 37.96 -6.97
CA GLU A 424 -3.71 38.85 -5.81
C GLU A 424 -3.75 40.34 -6.19
N THR A 425 -3.35 40.66 -7.44
CA THR A 425 -3.42 42.03 -7.97
C THR A 425 -4.84 42.37 -8.42
N GLU A 426 -5.52 41.40 -9.03
CA GLU A 426 -6.86 41.58 -9.59
C GLU A 426 -7.96 41.59 -8.53
N PHE A 427 -7.79 40.82 -7.46
CA PHE A 427 -8.73 40.67 -6.36
C PHE A 427 -8.07 41.09 -5.04
N PRO A 428 -8.09 42.38 -4.68
CA PRO A 428 -7.46 42.86 -3.45
C PRO A 428 -7.97 42.12 -2.21
N GLY A 429 -7.06 41.57 -1.41
CA GLY A 429 -7.38 40.79 -0.21
C GLY A 429 -7.48 39.28 -0.44
N LEU A 430 -7.32 38.81 -1.68
CA LEU A 430 -7.09 37.40 -1.98
C LEU A 430 -5.60 37.06 -1.88
N THR A 431 -5.29 35.91 -1.27
CA THR A 431 -3.92 35.36 -1.19
C THR A 431 -3.81 34.08 -2.02
N LEU A 432 -2.77 33.98 -2.85
CA LEU A 432 -2.48 32.77 -3.62
C LEU A 432 -1.70 31.77 -2.78
N LEU A 433 -2.22 30.55 -2.66
CA LEU A 433 -1.49 29.44 -2.07
C LEU A 433 -0.56 28.78 -3.10
N PRO A 434 0.57 28.18 -2.69
CA PRO A 434 1.50 27.56 -3.64
C PRO A 434 0.86 26.46 -4.48
N GLY A 435 0.90 26.58 -5.81
CA GLY A 435 0.24 25.64 -6.72
C GLY A 435 0.81 24.22 -6.71
N GLN A 436 2.11 24.07 -6.51
CA GLN A 436 2.82 22.77 -6.55
C GLN A 436 2.74 21.97 -5.23
N MET A 437 2.18 22.55 -4.17
CA MET A 437 2.02 21.86 -2.89
C MET A 437 0.90 20.81 -2.96
N PRO A 438 1.08 19.59 -2.41
CA PRO A 438 -0.02 18.65 -2.22
C PRO A 438 -1.07 19.28 -1.28
N PHE A 439 -2.22 19.63 -1.83
CA PHE A 439 -3.20 20.45 -1.12
C PHE A 439 -3.86 19.68 0.03
N GLU A 440 -3.89 18.36 -0.05
CA GLU A 440 -4.33 17.45 1.00
C GLU A 440 -3.66 17.75 2.34
N ILE A 441 -2.31 17.85 2.37
CA ILE A 441 -1.55 18.12 3.60
C ILE A 441 -1.94 19.47 4.18
N PHE A 442 -2.05 20.49 3.33
CA PHE A 442 -2.44 21.83 3.72
C PHE A 442 -3.80 21.84 4.41
N VAL A 443 -4.81 21.21 3.79
CA VAL A 443 -6.16 21.21 4.37
C VAL A 443 -6.22 20.38 5.64
N TRP A 444 -5.62 19.19 5.67
CA TRP A 444 -5.69 18.35 6.87
C TRP A 444 -4.98 18.97 8.06
N ALA A 445 -3.82 19.60 7.82
CA ALA A 445 -3.03 20.23 8.88
C ALA A 445 -3.70 21.49 9.44
N LEU A 446 -4.41 22.24 8.58
CA LEU A 446 -5.00 23.53 8.94
C LEU A 446 -6.53 23.50 8.99
N ILE A 447 -7.16 22.31 9.04
CA ILE A 447 -8.62 22.22 8.92
C ILE A 447 -9.35 23.00 10.00
N ASP A 448 -8.77 23.10 11.20
CA ASP A 448 -9.30 23.89 12.32
C ASP A 448 -9.27 25.40 12.06
N ARG A 449 -8.41 25.85 11.14
CA ARG A 449 -8.30 27.25 10.72
C ARG A 449 -9.13 27.57 9.48
N VAL A 450 -9.65 26.57 8.77
CA VAL A 450 -10.50 26.77 7.59
C VAL A 450 -11.96 26.86 8.02
N ASP A 451 -12.58 28.03 7.93
CA ASP A 451 -14.01 28.21 8.25
C ASP A 451 -14.92 27.81 7.09
N MET A 452 -14.44 27.98 5.86
CA MET A 452 -15.20 27.70 4.65
C MET A 452 -14.28 27.20 3.54
N ILE A 453 -14.74 26.18 2.80
CA ILE A 453 -14.06 25.69 1.60
C ILE A 453 -15.08 25.48 0.47
N GLY A 454 -14.65 25.70 -0.77
CA GLY A 454 -15.46 25.47 -1.95
C GLY A 454 -14.67 25.64 -3.24
N GLY A 455 -15.27 25.35 -4.38
CA GLY A 455 -14.61 25.54 -5.69
C GLY A 455 -14.94 24.45 -6.70
N TYR A 456 -14.01 24.18 -7.61
CA TYR A 456 -14.18 23.13 -8.62
C TYR A 456 -14.20 21.72 -8.01
N PRO A 457 -15.04 20.81 -8.52
CA PRO A 457 -15.06 19.42 -8.09
C PRO A 457 -13.67 18.78 -8.09
N SER A 458 -13.26 18.23 -6.94
CA SER A 458 -11.91 17.73 -6.70
C SER A 458 -11.90 16.60 -5.68
N THR A 459 -10.91 15.70 -5.77
CA THR A 459 -10.63 14.63 -4.80
C THR A 459 -10.50 15.15 -3.38
N VAL A 460 -10.05 16.40 -3.24
CA VAL A 460 -9.93 17.12 -1.97
C VAL A 460 -11.19 17.01 -1.13
N PHE A 461 -12.38 17.15 -1.75
CA PHE A 461 -13.64 17.14 -1.03
C PHE A 461 -13.97 15.78 -0.37
N LEU A 462 -13.30 14.69 -0.75
CA LEU A 462 -13.40 13.41 -0.04
C LEU A 462 -12.72 13.42 1.32
N THR A 463 -11.84 14.41 1.55
CA THR A 463 -10.91 14.44 2.69
C THR A 463 -11.05 15.68 3.55
N VAL A 464 -12.20 16.35 3.46
CA VAL A 464 -12.53 17.53 4.28
C VAL A 464 -13.90 17.32 4.93
N PRO A 465 -14.14 17.87 6.13
CA PRO A 465 -15.47 17.88 6.73
C PRO A 465 -16.49 18.57 5.80
N LEU A 466 -17.57 17.86 5.45
CA LEU A 466 -18.59 18.37 4.55
C LEU A 466 -19.32 19.60 5.10
N ASP A 467 -19.39 19.73 6.42
CA ASP A 467 -19.97 20.90 7.08
C ASP A 467 -19.14 22.17 6.87
N LYS A 468 -17.90 22.10 6.36
CA LYS A 468 -17.10 23.27 5.93
C LYS A 468 -17.30 23.60 4.46
N VAL A 469 -17.86 22.70 3.66
CA VAL A 469 -18.11 22.92 2.23
C VAL A 469 -19.35 23.80 2.06
N ARG A 470 -19.23 24.93 1.35
CA ARG A 470 -20.33 25.90 1.19
C ARG A 470 -20.70 26.23 -0.23
N PHE A 471 -19.81 26.03 -1.19
CA PHE A 471 -20.12 26.26 -2.60
C PHE A 471 -19.33 25.30 -3.48
N ILE A 472 -19.92 24.90 -4.59
CA ILE A 472 -19.30 24.06 -5.61
C ILE A 472 -19.57 24.67 -6.98
N PHE A 473 -18.52 24.78 -7.81
CA PHE A 473 -18.59 25.24 -9.19
C PHE A 473 -19.09 24.10 -10.10
N ALA A 474 -20.36 23.74 -9.94
CA ALA A 474 -21.09 22.76 -10.72
C ALA A 474 -22.58 23.11 -10.72
N ALA A 475 -23.34 22.56 -11.68
CA ALA A 475 -24.77 22.83 -11.79
C ALA A 475 -25.59 22.21 -10.64
N ASN A 476 -25.18 21.02 -10.19
CA ASN A 476 -25.78 20.25 -9.09
C ASN A 476 -24.91 19.00 -8.80
N ALA A 477 -25.28 18.24 -7.76
CA ALA A 477 -24.61 16.99 -7.42
C ALA A 477 -24.54 16.00 -8.60
N GLU A 478 -25.65 15.77 -9.31
CA GLU A 478 -25.73 14.82 -10.43
C GLU A 478 -24.78 15.14 -11.59
N SER A 479 -24.40 16.42 -11.76
CA SER A 479 -23.47 16.85 -12.80
C SER A 479 -21.99 16.52 -12.52
N MET A 480 -21.66 16.11 -11.28
CA MET A 480 -20.29 15.77 -10.90
C MET A 480 -19.92 14.32 -11.22
N ALA A 481 -18.63 14.05 -11.35
CA ALA A 481 -18.12 12.69 -11.42
C ALA A 481 -18.28 11.96 -10.09
N ARG A 482 -18.38 10.62 -10.14
CA ARG A 482 -18.30 9.79 -8.94
C ARG A 482 -16.91 9.90 -8.28
N PRO A 483 -16.85 9.77 -6.95
CA PRO A 483 -17.96 9.63 -5.99
C PRO A 483 -18.56 10.98 -5.53
N LEU A 484 -18.14 12.13 -6.08
CA LEU A 484 -18.57 13.44 -5.58
C LEU A 484 -20.08 13.68 -5.77
N ASN A 485 -20.67 13.18 -6.85
CA ASN A 485 -22.13 13.24 -7.03
C ASN A 485 -22.91 12.48 -5.95
N ILE A 486 -22.29 11.46 -5.33
CA ILE A 486 -22.88 10.68 -4.24
C ILE A 486 -22.65 11.41 -2.93
N LEU A 487 -21.41 11.83 -2.68
CA LEU A 487 -21.00 12.58 -1.49
C LEU A 487 -21.88 13.82 -1.25
N PHE A 488 -22.23 14.53 -2.32
CA PHE A 488 -23.05 15.74 -2.27
C PHE A 488 -24.52 15.53 -2.65
N ARG A 489 -24.99 14.29 -2.80
CA ARG A 489 -26.36 13.97 -3.24
C ARG A 489 -27.42 14.66 -2.39
N ASP A 490 -27.23 14.61 -1.08
CA ASP A 490 -28.17 15.13 -0.09
C ASP A 490 -27.69 16.46 0.53
N ALA A 491 -26.72 17.13 -0.08
CA ALA A 491 -26.18 18.38 0.42
C ALA A 491 -27.20 19.52 0.29
N THR A 492 -27.71 20.01 1.43
CA THR A 492 -28.67 21.12 1.48
C THR A 492 -28.01 22.49 1.63
N ASP A 493 -26.80 22.52 2.19
CA ASP A 493 -26.12 23.76 2.61
C ASP A 493 -24.98 24.16 1.66
N VAL A 494 -25.00 23.62 0.44
CA VAL A 494 -24.02 23.90 -0.62
C VAL A 494 -24.66 24.74 -1.72
N GLU A 495 -24.07 25.90 -1.99
CA GLU A 495 -24.42 26.76 -3.12
C GLU A 495 -23.82 26.19 -4.43
N TRP A 496 -24.68 25.86 -5.38
CA TRP A 496 -24.28 25.42 -6.71
C TRP A 496 -24.09 26.63 -7.63
N MET A 497 -22.89 26.76 -8.21
CA MET A 497 -22.53 27.89 -9.07
C MET A 497 -22.16 27.38 -10.47
N GLN A 498 -22.82 27.93 -11.48
CA GLN A 498 -22.64 27.61 -12.90
C GLN A 498 -22.36 28.86 -13.73
#